data_AF-A0A847PZ45-F1
#
_entry.id   AF-A0A847PZ45-F1
#
_cell.length_a   1.000
_cell.length_b   1.000
_cell.length_c   1.000
_cell.angle_alpha   90.00
_cell.angle_beta   90.00
_cell.angle_gamma   90.00
#
_symmetry.space_group_name_H-M   'P 1'
#
loop_
_entity.id
_entity.type
_entity.pdbx_description
1 polymer ?
#
loop_
_entity_poly.entity_id
_entity_poly.type
_entity_poly.pdbx_seq_one_letter_code
_entity_poly.pdbx_strand_id
1 'polypeptide(L)'
;MSFIPLLASVALAFSPESWRSVLAGPVGPVEIKLLMESGFDIEAVHGSMVRLYVDDARLCALQEMGLTAVPVASPEPLVPYPSIGVLYDTLEAIAARHPDICRLEQIGTSVQGREIMAVVVSDNAGSEEIEPEFRVIAAIHGDE
;
A
#
# COMPACT_ATOMS: atom_id res chain seq x y z
N MET A 1 -21.64 -35.45 -43.39
CA MET A 1 -21.52 -35.25 -41.94
C MET A 1 -20.14 -34.65 -41.69
N SER A 2 -20.03 -33.35 -41.45
CA SER A 2 -18.76 -32.68 -41.16
C SER A 2 -18.88 -32.03 -39.80
N PHE A 3 -18.10 -32.51 -38.83
CA PHE A 3 -18.07 -32.02 -37.46
C PHE A 3 -17.00 -30.92 -37.38
N ILE A 4 -17.42 -29.69 -37.07
CA ILE A 4 -16.53 -28.57 -36.73
C ILE A 4 -16.49 -28.51 -35.19
N PRO A 5 -15.31 -28.60 -34.54
CA PRO A 5 -15.26 -28.45 -33.09
C PRO A 5 -15.36 -26.95 -32.76
N LEU A 6 -16.37 -26.61 -31.97
CA LEU A 6 -16.53 -25.28 -31.40
C LEU A 6 -15.53 -25.17 -30.23
N LEU A 7 -14.42 -24.45 -30.42
CA LEU A 7 -13.59 -24.01 -29.29
C LEU A 7 -14.41 -22.96 -28.51
N ALA A 8 -14.89 -23.35 -27.33
CA ALA A 8 -15.41 -22.41 -26.37
C ALA A 8 -14.23 -21.70 -25.70
N SER A 9 -13.85 -20.54 -26.22
CA SER A 9 -13.01 -19.60 -25.48
C SER A 9 -13.84 -19.07 -24.31
N VAL A 10 -13.50 -19.48 -23.09
CA VAL A 10 -13.95 -18.80 -21.89
C VAL A 10 -13.21 -17.46 -21.85
N ALA A 11 -13.81 -16.44 -22.45
CA ALA A 11 -13.43 -15.08 -22.16
C ALA A 11 -13.93 -14.77 -20.75
N LEU A 12 -13.03 -14.89 -19.76
CA LEU A 12 -13.20 -14.15 -18.52
C LEU A 12 -13.33 -12.68 -18.92
N ALA A 13 -14.51 -12.12 -18.70
CA ALA A 13 -14.74 -10.70 -18.92
C ALA A 13 -13.89 -9.93 -17.91
N PHE A 14 -12.69 -9.52 -18.34
CA PHE A 14 -11.88 -8.58 -17.60
C PHE A 14 -12.57 -7.22 -17.67
N SER A 15 -12.87 -6.66 -16.50
CA SER A 15 -13.27 -5.26 -16.37
C SER A 15 -12.17 -4.39 -16.97
N PRO A 16 -12.49 -3.40 -17.82
CA PRO A 16 -11.47 -2.51 -18.36
C PRO A 16 -10.83 -1.76 -17.18
N GLU A 17 -9.52 -1.95 -17.01
CA GLU A 17 -8.66 -1.31 -15.99
C GLU A 17 -8.80 -1.81 -14.55
N SER A 18 -8.77 -3.13 -14.30
CA SER A 18 -8.48 -3.62 -12.95
C SER A 18 -6.97 -3.61 -12.70
N TRP A 19 -6.50 -2.64 -11.92
CA TRP A 19 -5.15 -2.67 -11.36
C TRP A 19 -4.98 -3.88 -10.42
N ARG A 20 -3.78 -4.46 -10.42
CA ARG A 20 -3.45 -5.63 -9.60
C ARG A 20 -1.95 -5.70 -9.33
N SER A 21 -1.57 -6.25 -8.19
CA SER A 21 -0.17 -6.58 -7.92
C SER A 21 0.21 -7.88 -8.63
N VAL A 22 1.37 -7.89 -9.29
CA VAL A 22 1.95 -9.07 -9.94
C VAL A 22 3.38 -9.27 -9.47
N LEU A 23 3.85 -10.51 -9.45
CA LEU A 23 5.26 -10.85 -9.29
C LEU A 23 5.82 -11.19 -10.67
N ALA A 24 6.79 -10.41 -11.15
CA ALA A 24 7.39 -10.55 -12.47
C ALA A 24 8.89 -10.86 -12.41
N GLY A 25 9.36 -11.72 -13.30
CA GLY A 25 10.79 -12.03 -13.44
C GLY A 25 11.08 -13.17 -14.42
N PRO A 26 12.33 -13.66 -14.45
CA PRO A 26 13.47 -13.18 -13.65
C PRO A 26 13.94 -11.77 -14.08
N VAL A 27 14.42 -10.97 -13.12
CA VAL A 27 15.02 -9.65 -13.36
C VAL A 27 16.39 -9.53 -12.69
N GLY A 28 17.29 -8.77 -13.31
CA GLY A 28 18.53 -8.27 -12.73
C GLY A 28 18.56 -6.74 -12.67
N PRO A 29 19.72 -6.13 -12.33
CA PRO A 29 19.83 -4.68 -12.18
C PRO A 29 19.49 -3.89 -13.46
N VAL A 30 19.75 -4.46 -14.63
CA VAL A 30 19.45 -3.83 -15.92
C VAL A 30 17.94 -3.82 -16.18
N GLU A 31 17.26 -4.93 -15.94
CA GLU A 31 15.81 -5.04 -16.11
C GLU A 31 15.07 -4.17 -15.08
N ILE A 32 15.52 -4.14 -13.81
CA ILE A 32 14.94 -3.27 -12.77
C ILE A 32 15.06 -1.80 -13.19
N LYS A 33 16.24 -1.38 -13.67
CA LYS A 33 16.44 -0.01 -14.15
C LYS A 33 15.54 0.29 -15.34
N LEU A 34 15.42 -0.63 -16.30
CA LEU A 34 14.53 -0.48 -17.46
C LEU A 34 13.06 -0.34 -17.03
N LEU A 35 12.60 -1.14 -16.07
CA LEU A 35 11.25 -1.04 -15.53
C LEU A 35 10.99 0.33 -14.91
N MET A 36 11.91 0.82 -14.06
CA MET A 36 11.82 2.16 -13.45
C MET A 36 11.81 3.27 -14.51
N GLU A 37 12.71 3.21 -15.50
CA GLU A 37 12.79 4.20 -16.59
C GLU A 37 11.56 4.14 -17.51
N SER A 38 10.89 2.99 -17.58
CA SER A 38 9.63 2.80 -18.32
C SER A 38 8.40 3.19 -17.50
N GLY A 39 8.58 3.71 -16.29
CA GLY A 39 7.50 4.22 -15.43
C GLY A 39 6.71 3.14 -14.68
N PHE A 40 7.25 1.92 -14.56
CA PHE A 40 6.68 0.91 -13.67
C PHE A 40 6.86 1.32 -12.20
N ASP A 41 5.84 1.05 -11.40
CA ASP A 41 5.91 1.20 -9.95
C ASP A 41 6.32 -0.13 -9.32
N ILE A 42 7.46 -0.14 -8.62
CA ILE A 42 8.04 -1.33 -8.01
C ILE A 42 7.71 -1.32 -6.53
N GLU A 43 6.72 -2.12 -6.14
CA GLU A 43 6.30 -2.30 -4.75
C GLU A 43 7.40 -2.99 -3.91
N ALA A 44 8.08 -3.99 -4.49
CA ALA A 44 9.15 -4.72 -3.80
C ALA A 44 10.08 -5.48 -4.76
N VAL A 45 11.29 -5.79 -4.30
CA VAL A 45 12.23 -6.70 -4.98
C VAL A 45 12.47 -7.92 -4.08
N HIS A 46 12.23 -9.11 -4.62
CA HIS A 46 12.41 -10.40 -3.95
C HIS A 46 13.40 -11.26 -4.74
N GLY A 47 14.70 -11.10 -4.47
CA GLY A 47 15.74 -11.82 -5.22
C GLY A 47 15.74 -11.41 -6.70
N SER A 48 15.45 -12.37 -7.59
CA SER A 48 15.34 -12.13 -9.03
C SER A 48 13.90 -11.82 -9.49
N MET A 49 12.99 -11.48 -8.59
CA MET A 49 11.61 -11.16 -8.92
C MET A 49 11.27 -9.76 -8.41
N VAL A 50 10.42 -9.05 -9.14
CA VAL A 50 9.86 -7.75 -8.72
C VAL A 50 8.37 -7.87 -8.53
N ARG A 51 7.86 -7.24 -7.49
CA ARG A 51 6.44 -7.02 -7.27
C ARG A 51 6.07 -5.66 -7.87
N LEU A 52 5.04 -5.63 -8.70
CA LEU A 52 4.63 -4.47 -9.49
C LEU A 52 3.13 -4.27 -9.38
N TYR A 53 2.68 -3.01 -9.27
CA TYR A 53 1.28 -2.66 -9.45
C TYR A 53 1.02 -2.33 -10.92
N VAL A 54 0.14 -3.10 -11.57
CA VAL A 54 -0.06 -3.02 -13.04
C VAL A 54 -1.54 -3.06 -13.43
N ASP A 55 -1.86 -2.34 -14.50
CA ASP A 55 -3.08 -2.51 -15.29
C ASP A 55 -2.85 -3.52 -16.43
N ASP A 56 -3.84 -3.68 -17.31
CA ASP A 56 -3.76 -4.61 -18.44
C ASP A 56 -2.69 -4.21 -19.48
N ALA A 57 -2.52 -2.90 -19.72
CA ALA A 57 -1.53 -2.40 -20.66
C ALA A 57 -0.10 -2.68 -20.17
N ARG A 58 0.16 -2.43 -18.88
CA ARG A 58 1.45 -2.71 -18.23
C ARG A 58 1.72 -4.20 -18.14
N LEU A 59 0.70 -5.03 -17.97
CA LEU A 59 0.86 -6.48 -18.01
C LEU A 59 1.32 -6.96 -19.40
N CYS A 60 0.71 -6.45 -20.48
CA CYS A 60 1.16 -6.72 -21.84
C CYS A 60 2.60 -6.25 -22.07
N ALA A 61 2.96 -5.05 -21.59
CA ALA A 61 4.32 -4.53 -21.70
C ALA A 61 5.36 -5.42 -20.98
N LEU A 62 5.05 -5.97 -19.81
CA LEU A 62 5.93 -6.95 -19.14
C LEU A 62 6.14 -8.20 -20.00
N GLN A 63 5.09 -8.70 -20.63
CA GLN A 63 5.17 -9.86 -21.53
C GLN A 63 6.02 -9.56 -22.77
N GLU A 64 5.88 -8.37 -23.36
CA GLU A 64 6.71 -7.92 -24.50
C GLU A 64 8.19 -7.76 -24.13
N MET A 65 8.46 -7.37 -22.88
CA MET A 65 9.82 -7.36 -22.30
C MET A 65 10.36 -8.76 -21.99
N GLY A 66 9.58 -9.82 -22.21
CA GLY A 66 9.96 -11.21 -21.94
C GLY A 66 9.86 -11.61 -20.47
N LEU A 67 9.19 -10.80 -19.64
CA LEU A 67 9.00 -11.07 -18.22
C LEU A 67 7.71 -11.87 -18.00
N THR A 68 7.82 -12.95 -17.23
CA THR A 68 6.64 -13.71 -16.81
C THR A 68 6.08 -13.09 -15.55
N ALA A 69 4.83 -12.63 -15.62
CA ALA A 69 4.11 -12.03 -14.49
C ALA A 69 3.04 -12.99 -13.95
N VAL A 70 3.04 -13.20 -12.63
CA VAL A 70 2.00 -13.98 -11.94
C VAL A 70 1.22 -13.07 -10.98
N PRO A 71 -0.12 -13.10 -10.96
CA PRO A 71 -0.90 -12.31 -10.02
C PRO A 71 -0.55 -12.64 -8.57
N VAL A 72 -0.53 -11.62 -7.72
CA VAL A 72 -0.43 -11.81 -6.28
C VAL A 72 -1.80 -11.57 -5.65
N ALA A 73 -2.22 -12.50 -4.79
CA ALA A 73 -3.44 -12.31 -4.01
C ALA A 73 -3.21 -11.23 -2.95
N SER A 74 -4.08 -10.22 -2.93
CA SER A 74 -4.16 -9.26 -1.84
C SER A 74 -5.14 -9.79 -0.78
N PRO A 75 -4.71 -9.95 0.48
CA PRO A 75 -5.62 -10.37 1.53
C PRO A 75 -6.64 -9.27 1.81
N GLU A 76 -7.89 -9.65 2.03
CA GLU A 76 -8.91 -8.72 2.53
C GLU A 76 -8.56 -8.31 3.97
N PRO A 77 -8.65 -7.02 4.32
CA PRO A 77 -8.32 -6.58 5.65
C PRO A 77 -9.34 -7.08 6.67
N LEU A 78 -8.88 -7.41 7.88
CA LEU A 78 -9.75 -7.91 8.97
C LEU A 78 -10.81 -6.89 9.39
N VAL A 79 -10.50 -5.60 9.22
CA VAL A 79 -11.40 -4.48 9.44
C VAL A 79 -11.24 -3.49 8.27
N PRO A 80 -12.29 -2.75 7.89
CA PRO A 80 -12.17 -1.73 6.86
C PRO A 80 -11.09 -0.70 7.22
N TYR A 81 -10.28 -0.29 6.24
CA TYR A 81 -9.32 0.78 6.43
C TYR A 81 -10.05 2.09 6.77
N PRO A 82 -9.65 2.79 7.85
CA PRO A 82 -10.31 4.02 8.25
C PRO A 82 -9.95 5.17 7.30
N SER A 83 -10.89 6.09 7.09
CA SER A 83 -10.56 7.38 6.47
C SER A 83 -9.77 8.24 7.47
N ILE A 84 -9.05 9.24 6.97
CA ILE A 84 -8.31 10.18 7.82
C ILE A 84 -9.23 10.91 8.83
N GLY A 85 -10.47 11.22 8.45
CA GLY A 85 -11.45 11.83 9.36
C GLY A 85 -11.84 10.89 10.50
N VAL A 86 -12.12 9.62 10.17
CA VAL A 86 -12.40 8.59 11.18
C VAL A 86 -11.20 8.39 12.12
N LEU A 87 -9.97 8.47 11.60
CA LEU A 87 -8.76 8.43 12.42
C LEU A 87 -8.72 9.59 13.40
N TYR A 88 -8.89 10.84 12.94
CA TYR A 88 -8.88 12.01 13.84
C TYR A 88 -9.95 11.91 14.92
N ASP A 89 -11.20 11.62 14.54
CA ASP A 89 -12.31 11.45 15.50
C ASP A 89 -12.00 10.37 16.54
N THR A 90 -11.36 9.27 16.11
CA THR A 90 -10.97 8.18 17.00
C THR A 90 -9.87 8.61 17.97
N LEU A 91 -8.85 9.33 17.50
CA LEU A 91 -7.75 9.81 18.32
C LEU A 91 -8.22 10.83 19.37
N GLU A 92 -9.06 11.78 18.97
CA GLU A 92 -9.67 12.75 19.88
C GLU A 92 -10.53 12.05 20.95
N ALA A 93 -11.35 11.08 20.54
CA ALA A 93 -12.20 10.33 21.47
C ALA A 93 -11.39 9.47 22.46
N ILE A 94 -10.24 8.93 22.05
CA ILE A 94 -9.34 8.18 22.94
C ILE A 94 -8.69 9.12 23.96
N ALA A 95 -8.11 10.23 23.50
CA ALA A 95 -7.46 11.20 24.38
C ALA A 95 -8.46 11.79 25.40
N ALA A 96 -9.68 12.13 24.97
CA ALA A 96 -10.72 12.64 25.85
C ALA A 96 -11.18 11.62 26.91
N ARG A 97 -11.11 10.32 26.60
CA ARG A 97 -11.54 9.25 27.51
C ARG A 97 -10.46 8.83 28.51
N HIS A 98 -9.20 9.06 28.16
CA HIS A 98 -8.04 8.64 28.94
C HIS A 98 -7.06 9.79 29.19
N PRO A 99 -7.50 10.95 29.69
CA PRO A 99 -6.66 12.16 29.78
C PRO A 99 -5.47 12.00 30.72
N ASP A 100 -5.56 11.12 31.71
CA ASP A 100 -4.49 10.87 32.67
C ASP A 100 -3.29 10.15 32.01
N ILE A 101 -3.54 9.40 30.94
CA ILE A 101 -2.52 8.56 30.28
C ILE A 101 -2.32 8.84 28.79
N CYS A 102 -3.07 9.77 28.24
CA CYS A 102 -3.11 10.02 26.81
C CYS A 102 -3.39 11.50 26.55
N ARG A 103 -2.53 12.17 25.77
CA ARG A 103 -2.82 13.49 25.20
C ARG A 103 -2.57 13.51 23.69
N LEU A 104 -3.30 14.37 23.00
CA LEU A 104 -3.13 14.59 21.57
C LEU A 104 -2.32 15.89 21.35
N GLU A 105 -1.34 15.85 20.46
CA GLU A 105 -0.48 16.98 20.15
C GLU A 105 -0.34 17.14 18.63
N GLN A 106 -0.51 18.35 18.13
CA GLN A 106 -0.21 18.65 16.74
C GLN A 106 1.30 18.89 16.60
N ILE A 107 1.98 18.00 15.87
CA ILE A 107 3.43 18.08 15.64
C ILE A 107 3.78 18.74 14.29
N GLY A 108 2.77 19.11 13.51
CA GLY A 108 2.97 19.86 12.28
C GLY A 108 1.74 19.93 11.38
N THR A 109 2.00 20.37 10.15
CA THR A 109 0.99 20.51 9.09
C THR A 109 1.55 19.96 7.80
N SER A 110 0.78 19.11 7.13
CA SER A 110 1.14 18.54 5.83
C SER A 110 1.13 19.58 4.72
N VAL A 111 1.70 19.23 3.57
CA VAL A 111 1.72 20.07 2.35
C VAL A 111 0.31 20.47 1.87
N GLN A 112 -0.71 19.66 2.17
CA GLN A 112 -2.10 19.94 1.82
C GLN A 112 -2.88 20.64 2.95
N GLY A 113 -2.19 21.10 4.00
CA GLY A 113 -2.82 21.84 5.11
C GLY A 113 -3.50 20.96 6.16
N ARG A 114 -3.32 19.63 6.12
CA ARG A 114 -3.87 18.71 7.14
C ARG A 114 -2.97 18.65 8.38
N GLU A 115 -3.57 18.54 9.55
CA GLU A 115 -2.85 18.43 10.82
C GLU A 115 -2.09 17.10 10.92
N ILE A 116 -0.84 17.15 11.37
CA ILE A 116 -0.07 15.96 11.70
C ILE A 116 -0.15 15.81 13.21
N MET A 117 -0.94 14.83 13.65
CA MET A 117 -1.22 14.59 15.06
C MET A 117 -0.33 13.47 15.60
N ALA A 118 0.16 13.66 16.81
CA ALA A 118 0.83 12.64 17.62
C ALA A 118 -0.01 12.36 18.87
N VAL A 119 -0.04 11.09 19.27
CA VAL A 119 -0.60 10.67 20.55
C VAL A 119 0.56 10.43 21.51
N VAL A 120 0.58 11.18 22.61
CA VAL A 120 1.50 10.93 23.72
C VAL A 120 0.83 9.95 24.67
N VAL A 121 1.52 8.87 25.01
CA VAL A 121 1.07 7.87 25.97
C VAL A 121 2.13 7.75 27.06
N SER A 122 1.77 8.10 28.29
CA SER A 122 2.61 8.07 29.49
C SER A 122 1.68 7.95 30.70
N ASP A 123 2.13 7.44 31.84
CA ASP A 123 1.36 7.47 33.09
C ASP A 123 1.24 8.88 33.71
N ASN A 124 1.95 9.85 33.15
CA ASN A 124 1.86 11.27 33.47
C ASN A 124 1.95 12.13 32.19
N ALA A 125 1.02 11.89 31.27
CA ALA A 125 0.95 12.54 29.95
C ALA A 125 0.76 14.07 29.99
N GLY A 126 0.65 14.69 31.16
CA GLY A 126 0.51 16.14 31.35
C GLY A 126 1.84 16.90 31.54
N SER A 127 2.95 16.20 31.76
CA SER A 127 4.26 16.83 32.02
C SER A 127 5.41 16.12 31.31
N GLU A 128 6.53 16.83 31.18
CA GLU A 128 7.80 16.26 30.75
C GLU A 128 8.50 15.60 31.94
N GLU A 129 9.07 14.42 31.73
CA GLU A 129 9.68 13.60 32.76
C GLU A 129 11.08 13.16 32.37
N ILE A 130 11.89 12.76 33.36
CA ILE A 130 13.25 12.25 33.10
C ILE A 130 13.15 10.75 32.78
N GLU A 131 12.44 10.43 31.71
CA GLU A 131 12.19 9.07 31.24
C GLU A 131 12.67 8.87 29.80
N PRO A 132 13.09 7.66 29.41
CA PRO A 132 13.41 7.37 28.03
C PRO A 132 12.13 7.35 27.17
N GLU A 133 12.16 8.10 26.07
CA GLU A 133 11.06 8.13 25.10
C GLU A 133 11.36 7.25 23.88
N PHE A 134 10.30 6.70 23.30
CA PHE A 134 10.36 6.14 21.96
C PHE A 134 9.18 6.66 21.14
N ARG A 135 9.41 6.83 19.83
CA ARG A 135 8.39 7.26 18.90
C ARG A 135 8.10 6.15 17.91
N VAL A 136 6.83 5.77 17.82
CA VAL A 136 6.32 4.87 16.78
C VAL A 136 5.67 5.72 15.70
N ILE A 137 6.06 5.48 14.44
CA ILE A 137 5.51 6.14 13.27
C ILE A 137 5.01 5.05 12.32
N ALA A 138 3.85 5.28 11.71
CA ALA A 138 3.25 4.43 10.70
C ALA A 138 2.76 5.28 9.52
N ALA A 139 2.33 4.63 8.43
CA ALA A 139 1.75 5.27 7.25
C ALA A 139 2.63 6.37 6.63
N ILE A 140 3.95 6.16 6.61
CA ILE A 140 4.88 7.05 5.90
C ILE A 140 4.70 6.89 4.39
N HIS A 141 4.47 5.65 3.94
CA HIS A 141 3.95 5.35 2.61
C HIS A 141 2.42 5.35 2.68
N GLY A 142 1.76 5.94 1.67
CA GLY A 142 0.31 6.16 1.70
C GLY A 142 -0.53 4.90 1.47
N ASP A 143 0.13 3.79 1.14
CA ASP A 143 -0.41 2.48 0.81
C ASP A 143 -0.05 1.39 1.85
N GLU A 144 0.59 1.77 2.98
CA GLU A 144 1.00 0.88 4.09
C GLU A 144 0.26 1.16 5.41
#